data_AF-A0AAC9SUW4-F1
#
_entry.id   AF-A0AAC9SUW4-F1
#
_cell.length_a   1.000
_cell.length_b   1.000
_cell.length_c   1.000
_cell.angle_alpha   90.00
_cell.angle_beta   90.00
_cell.angle_gamma   90.00
#
_symmetry.space_group_name_H-M   'P 1'
#
loop_
_entity.id
_entity.type
_entity.pdbx_description
1 polymer ?
#
loop_
_entity_poly.entity_id
_entity_poly.type
_entity_poly.pdbx_seq_one_letter_code
_entity_poly.pdbx_strand_id
1 'polypeptide(L)'
;MNVYGHPPEIVGVFEPEFEEYMHYMYLPIRMPEGNGVWDVRVPRRLGFASEMIARAIAIEEERNNRWDYIYLTARRGWATPGNPLNRPGWHSDAFGKSDINYVWTDRFPTVFAEGPFEQISDDHVRSTEQFEEQVRSNDDIRLVTYGDRVLMRLDSSVIHTAPEIPAPGDNRSFIKVSFSNERWNLGGNSHNYLFEYEWQMFDRAPIRNDPARANADAV
;
A
#
# COMPACT_ATOMS: atom_id res chain seq x y z
N MET A 1 3.84 16.93 16.05
CA MET A 1 4.60 15.66 16.10
C MET A 1 3.61 14.58 15.69
N ASN A 2 3.85 13.86 14.60
CA ASN A 2 2.98 12.77 14.21
C ASN A 2 3.18 11.60 15.19
N VAL A 3 2.09 11.07 15.72
CA VAL A 3 2.11 9.88 16.57
C VAL A 3 2.03 8.68 15.64
N TYR A 4 2.98 7.75 15.76
CA TYR A 4 3.05 6.52 14.99
C TYR A 4 2.83 5.29 15.89
N GLY A 5 2.51 4.15 15.27
CA GLY A 5 2.26 2.87 15.91
C GLY A 5 0.81 2.63 16.32
N HIS A 6 -0.14 3.33 15.67
CA HIS A 6 -1.55 2.99 15.81
C HIS A 6 -1.86 1.65 15.11
N PRO A 7 -2.85 0.90 15.62
CA PRO A 7 -3.33 -0.29 14.92
C PRO A 7 -4.02 0.08 13.59
N PRO A 8 -3.98 -0.80 12.58
CA PRO A 8 -4.83 -0.63 11.41
C PRO A 8 -6.31 -0.74 11.79
N GLU A 9 -7.17 -0.14 10.97
CA GLU A 9 -8.61 -0.35 11.11
C GLU A 9 -9.05 -1.57 10.31
N ILE A 10 -9.73 -2.51 10.97
CA ILE A 10 -10.25 -3.71 10.34
C ILE A 10 -11.52 -3.39 9.56
N VAL A 11 -11.50 -3.65 8.24
CA VAL A 11 -12.64 -3.40 7.36
C VAL A 11 -13.54 -4.63 7.24
N GLY A 12 -12.94 -5.82 7.11
CA GLY A 12 -13.67 -7.07 6.96
C GLY A 12 -12.82 -8.19 6.35
N VAL A 13 -13.41 -9.39 6.27
CA VAL A 13 -12.81 -10.56 5.62
C VAL A 13 -13.33 -10.65 4.20
N PHE A 14 -12.43 -10.87 3.24
CA PHE A 14 -12.75 -10.97 1.81
C PHE A 14 -12.07 -12.20 1.21
N GLU A 15 -12.82 -12.98 0.43
CA GLU A 15 -12.34 -14.22 -0.19
C GLU A 15 -12.44 -14.18 -1.72
N PRO A 16 -11.77 -13.24 -2.39
CA PRO A 16 -11.75 -13.18 -3.84
C PRO A 16 -11.10 -14.44 -4.44
N GLU A 17 -11.70 -14.98 -5.49
CA GLU A 17 -11.18 -16.15 -6.21
C GLU A 17 -10.36 -15.72 -7.42
N PHE A 18 -9.07 -16.05 -7.42
CA PHE A 18 -8.18 -15.89 -8.56
C PHE A 18 -6.91 -16.76 -8.39
N GLU A 19 -6.37 -17.24 -9.51
CA GLU A 19 -5.17 -18.09 -9.50
C GLU A 19 -4.02 -17.52 -10.36
N GLU A 20 -4.33 -16.62 -11.30
CA GLU A 20 -3.36 -16.04 -12.25
C GLU A 20 -2.25 -15.27 -11.51
N TYR A 21 -0.99 -15.58 -11.84
CA TYR A 21 0.14 -14.77 -11.38
C TYR A 21 0.09 -13.39 -12.04
N MET A 22 0.32 -12.35 -11.23
CA MET A 22 0.17 -10.98 -11.70
C MET A 22 1.06 -10.01 -10.95
N HIS A 23 1.35 -8.89 -11.59
CA HIS A 23 2.08 -7.77 -11.02
C HIS A 23 1.52 -6.46 -11.56
N TYR A 24 0.42 -6.00 -10.94
CA TYR A 24 -0.12 -4.65 -11.12
C TYR A 24 0.39 -3.78 -10.00
N MET A 25 1.11 -2.71 -10.34
CA MET A 25 1.72 -1.80 -9.39
C MET A 25 1.16 -0.41 -9.62
N TYR A 26 0.45 0.12 -8.63
CA TYR A 26 -0.11 1.47 -8.65
C TYR A 26 -0.89 1.79 -9.95
N LEU A 27 -1.71 0.84 -10.41
CA LEU A 27 -2.59 1.01 -11.56
C LEU A 27 -3.63 2.08 -11.23
N PRO A 28 -3.71 3.22 -11.94
CA PRO A 28 -4.76 4.21 -11.68
C PRO A 28 -6.11 3.62 -12.06
N ILE A 29 -7.06 3.58 -11.13
CA ILE A 29 -8.43 3.13 -11.36
C ILE A 29 -9.45 4.28 -11.24
N ARG A 30 -9.03 5.43 -10.71
CA ARG A 30 -9.75 6.72 -10.75
C ARG A 30 -8.72 7.84 -10.82
N MET A 31 -8.98 8.84 -11.66
CA MET A 31 -8.12 10.03 -11.81
C MET A 31 -8.92 11.20 -12.40
N PRO A 32 -8.54 12.48 -12.14
CA PRO A 32 -9.24 13.64 -12.68
C PRO A 32 -9.12 13.80 -14.19
N GLU A 33 -8.02 13.33 -14.79
CA GLU A 33 -7.69 13.52 -16.21
C GLU A 33 -8.46 12.59 -17.17
N GLY A 34 -9.38 11.76 -16.65
CA GLY A 34 -10.27 10.95 -17.50
C GLY A 34 -11.28 11.82 -18.28
N ASN A 35 -12.03 11.19 -19.19
CA ASN A 35 -13.01 11.82 -20.11
C ASN A 35 -14.23 12.48 -19.42
N GLY A 36 -14.05 13.21 -18.32
CA GLY A 36 -15.08 13.97 -17.61
C GLY A 36 -15.99 13.14 -16.70
N VAL A 37 -15.73 11.83 -16.55
CA VAL A 37 -16.48 10.97 -15.62
C VAL A 37 -15.55 10.57 -14.48
N TRP A 38 -15.94 10.91 -13.24
CA TRP A 38 -15.37 10.40 -11.98
C TRP A 38 -15.71 8.92 -11.80
N ASP A 39 -15.43 8.10 -12.81
CA ASP A 39 -15.74 6.68 -12.84
C ASP A 39 -14.54 5.85 -12.41
N VAL A 40 -14.82 4.75 -11.73
CA VAL A 40 -13.82 3.77 -11.31
C VAL A 40 -13.67 2.73 -12.42
N ARG A 41 -12.57 2.78 -13.16
CA ARG A 41 -12.33 1.87 -14.30
C ARG A 41 -11.30 0.80 -13.93
N VAL A 42 -11.79 -0.42 -13.73
CA VAL A 42 -10.96 -1.59 -13.40
C VAL A 42 -10.93 -2.53 -14.61
N PRO A 43 -9.74 -2.94 -15.12
CA PRO A 43 -9.65 -3.97 -16.16
C PRO A 43 -10.43 -5.22 -15.75
N ARG A 44 -11.24 -5.78 -16.66
CA ARG A 44 -12.15 -6.92 -16.38
C ARG A 44 -11.49 -8.08 -15.63
N ARG A 45 -10.23 -8.39 -15.93
CA ARG A 45 -9.47 -9.47 -15.29
C ARG A 45 -9.15 -9.24 -13.81
N LEU A 46 -9.19 -7.98 -13.36
CA LEU A 46 -9.05 -7.56 -11.96
C LEU A 46 -10.40 -7.42 -11.27
N GLY A 47 -11.49 -7.88 -11.89
CA GLY A 47 -12.84 -7.81 -11.35
C GLY A 47 -13.00 -8.53 -10.01
N PHE A 48 -12.13 -9.48 -9.67
CA PHE A 48 -12.11 -10.14 -8.36
C PHE A 48 -11.90 -9.14 -7.20
N ALA A 49 -11.29 -7.98 -7.45
CA ALA A 49 -11.03 -6.96 -6.42
C ALA A 49 -12.20 -5.97 -6.24
N SER A 50 -13.26 -6.07 -7.03
CA SER A 50 -14.34 -5.07 -7.10
C SER A 50 -15.00 -4.80 -5.74
N GLU A 51 -15.22 -5.86 -4.95
CA GLU A 51 -15.86 -5.72 -3.64
C GLU A 51 -14.99 -4.93 -2.65
N MET A 52 -13.69 -5.24 -2.59
CA MET A 52 -12.74 -4.52 -1.73
C MET A 52 -12.59 -3.06 -2.17
N ILE A 53 -12.54 -2.80 -3.48
CA ILE A 53 -12.48 -1.45 -4.04
C ILE A 53 -13.73 -0.66 -3.66
N ALA A 54 -14.91 -1.23 -3.91
CA ALA A 54 -16.19 -0.59 -3.57
C ALA A 54 -16.31 -0.31 -2.08
N ARG A 55 -15.89 -1.26 -1.22
CA ARG A 55 -15.92 -1.08 0.24
C ARG A 55 -14.96 0.02 0.70
N ALA A 56 -13.74 0.05 0.16
CA ALA A 56 -12.77 1.08 0.50
C ALA A 56 -13.27 2.48 0.10
N ILE A 57 -13.84 2.61 -1.10
CA ILE A 57 -14.43 3.88 -1.58
C ILE A 57 -15.57 4.34 -0.67
N ALA A 58 -16.51 3.44 -0.37
CA ALA A 58 -17.66 3.78 0.48
C ALA A 58 -17.22 4.30 1.86
N ILE A 59 -16.21 3.68 2.49
CA ILE A 59 -15.69 4.13 3.79
C ILE A 59 -15.08 5.53 3.70
N GLU A 60 -14.31 5.81 2.66
CA GLU A 60 -13.69 7.13 2.48
C GLU A 60 -14.74 8.22 2.17
N GLU A 61 -15.77 7.89 1.40
CA GLU A 61 -16.90 8.79 1.12
C GLU A 61 -17.75 9.05 2.38
N GLU A 62 -18.04 8.02 3.19
CA GLU A 62 -18.73 8.15 4.48
C GLU A 62 -17.96 9.04 5.46
N ARG A 63 -16.62 9.02 5.39
CA ARG A 63 -15.72 9.89 6.16
C ARG A 63 -15.57 11.29 5.58
N ASN A 64 -16.23 11.57 4.46
CA ASN A 64 -16.15 12.83 3.71
C ASN A 64 -14.71 13.17 3.29
N ASN A 65 -13.88 12.14 3.07
CA ASN A 65 -12.56 12.30 2.48
C ASN A 65 -12.69 12.49 0.98
N ARG A 66 -11.91 13.41 0.42
CA ARG A 66 -11.88 13.67 -1.02
C ARG A 66 -10.53 13.29 -1.58
N TRP A 67 -10.56 12.44 -2.60
CA TRP A 67 -9.41 11.87 -3.24
C TRP A 67 -9.46 12.11 -4.74
N ASP A 68 -8.43 12.74 -5.28
CA ASP A 68 -8.30 12.96 -6.72
C ASP A 68 -7.98 11.64 -7.45
N TYR A 69 -7.12 10.81 -6.85
CA TYR A 69 -6.66 9.55 -7.43
C TYR A 69 -6.98 8.35 -6.55
N ILE A 70 -7.32 7.24 -7.20
CA ILE A 70 -7.37 5.91 -6.58
C ILE A 70 -6.53 4.96 -7.41
N TYR A 71 -5.65 4.22 -6.73
CA TYR A 71 -4.72 3.26 -7.34
C TYR A 71 -5.00 1.84 -6.84
N LEU A 72 -4.85 0.87 -7.73
CA LEU A 72 -4.87 -0.55 -7.42
C LEU A 72 -3.47 -1.14 -7.59
N THR A 73 -2.97 -1.78 -6.54
CA THR A 73 -1.86 -2.72 -6.62
C THR A 73 -2.42 -4.12 -6.41
N ALA A 74 -2.12 -5.04 -7.33
CA ALA A 74 -2.51 -6.44 -7.22
C ALA A 74 -1.33 -7.30 -7.64
N ARG A 75 -0.82 -8.11 -6.72
CA ARG A 75 0.33 -8.98 -6.95
C ARG A 75 0.00 -10.40 -6.51
N ARG A 76 0.34 -11.38 -7.34
CA ARG A 76 0.31 -12.81 -6.99
C ARG A 76 1.52 -13.50 -7.58
N GLY A 77 2.16 -14.35 -6.80
CA GLY A 77 3.27 -15.18 -7.27
C GLY A 77 3.79 -16.11 -6.18
N TRP A 78 4.90 -16.76 -6.48
CA TRP A 78 5.60 -17.62 -5.53
C TRP A 78 6.46 -16.78 -4.58
N ALA A 79 6.08 -16.70 -3.31
CA ALA A 79 6.84 -16.03 -2.28
C ALA A 79 7.85 -17.01 -1.66
N THR A 80 9.05 -16.52 -1.36
CA THR A 80 10.14 -17.34 -0.76
C THR A 80 10.68 -16.67 0.49
N PRO A 81 11.43 -17.40 1.34
CA PRO A 81 12.25 -16.77 2.36
C PRO A 81 13.09 -15.63 1.75
N GLY A 82 13.06 -14.45 2.36
CA GLY A 82 13.74 -13.24 1.87
C GLY A 82 13.05 -12.51 0.69
N ASN A 83 12.01 -13.06 0.09
CA ASN A 83 11.22 -12.39 -0.95
C ASN A 83 9.71 -12.63 -0.75
N PRO A 84 9.06 -11.83 0.12
CA PRO A 84 7.63 -11.94 0.40
C PRO A 84 6.74 -11.34 -0.70
N LEU A 85 7.31 -11.03 -1.87
CA LEU A 85 6.69 -10.28 -2.96
C LEU A 85 6.38 -8.81 -2.64
N ASN A 86 6.66 -8.32 -1.44
CA ASN A 86 6.55 -6.91 -1.10
C ASN A 86 7.88 -6.42 -0.49
N ARG A 87 8.00 -5.10 -0.33
CA ARG A 87 9.20 -4.49 0.25
C ARG A 87 9.38 -4.97 1.70
N PRO A 88 10.53 -5.55 2.06
CA PRO A 88 10.87 -5.85 3.44
C PRO A 88 11.27 -4.58 4.20
N GLY A 89 11.19 -4.65 5.53
CA GLY A 89 11.59 -3.59 6.45
C GLY A 89 10.40 -2.79 6.97
N TRP A 90 10.53 -2.28 8.19
CA TRP A 90 9.48 -1.52 8.88
C TRP A 90 9.28 -0.14 8.28
N HIS A 91 8.05 0.16 7.90
CA HIS A 91 7.70 1.44 7.31
C HIS A 91 6.26 1.85 7.62
N SER A 92 5.98 3.11 7.35
CA SER A 92 4.64 3.67 7.23
C SER A 92 4.36 3.93 5.75
N ASP A 93 3.21 3.46 5.28
CA ASP A 93 2.68 3.89 3.99
C ASP A 93 2.30 5.37 4.10
N ALA A 94 2.52 6.16 3.04
CA ALA A 94 2.22 7.59 3.05
C ALA A 94 2.97 8.39 4.13
N PHE A 95 4.18 7.98 4.54
CA PHE A 95 4.97 8.70 5.54
C PHE A 95 5.07 10.20 5.25
N GLY A 96 4.60 11.04 6.18
CA GLY A 96 4.56 12.50 6.05
C GLY A 96 3.43 13.04 5.14
N LYS A 97 2.53 12.17 4.67
CA LYS A 97 1.38 12.48 3.81
C LYS A 97 0.09 11.97 4.44
N SER A 98 -1.03 12.37 3.84
CA SER A 98 -2.37 11.96 4.26
C SER A 98 -2.92 10.77 3.49
N ASP A 99 -2.19 10.21 2.52
CA ASP A 99 -2.70 9.12 1.67
C ASP A 99 -3.17 7.93 2.53
N ILE A 100 -4.25 7.28 2.07
CA ILE A 100 -4.85 6.14 2.75
C ILE A 100 -4.63 4.89 1.93
N ASN A 101 -4.29 3.80 2.62
CA ASN A 101 -4.02 2.51 1.99
C ASN A 101 -4.91 1.44 2.60
N TYR A 102 -5.59 0.67 1.75
CA TYR A 102 -6.32 -0.52 2.16
C TYR A 102 -5.54 -1.73 1.71
N VAL A 103 -5.04 -2.54 2.64
CA VAL A 103 -4.17 -3.70 2.33
C VAL A 103 -4.87 -5.00 2.66
N TRP A 104 -4.65 -6.01 1.81
CA TRP A 104 -5.20 -7.35 1.95
C TRP A 104 -4.19 -8.38 1.46
N THR A 105 -4.14 -9.53 2.12
CA THR A 105 -3.29 -10.67 1.77
C THR A 105 -4.07 -11.96 1.87
N ASP A 106 -3.91 -12.89 0.93
CA ASP A 106 -4.58 -14.19 0.98
C ASP A 106 -4.02 -15.12 2.06
N ARG A 107 -2.71 -14.98 2.32
CA ARG A 107 -1.94 -15.70 3.33
C ARG A 107 -0.62 -15.02 3.66
N PHE A 108 -0.01 -15.42 4.77
CA PHE A 108 1.17 -14.75 5.34
C PHE A 108 0.84 -13.26 5.54
N PRO A 109 0.15 -12.94 6.63
CA PRO A 109 -0.44 -11.63 6.82
C PRO A 109 0.65 -10.58 7.05
N THR A 110 0.34 -9.33 6.70
CA THR A 110 1.18 -8.19 7.06
C THR A 110 1.40 -8.16 8.58
N VAL A 111 2.64 -7.85 8.99
CA VAL A 111 2.99 -7.69 10.40
C VAL A 111 2.96 -6.21 10.75
N PHE A 112 2.29 -5.87 11.84
CA PHE A 112 2.11 -4.52 12.34
C PHE A 112 2.90 -4.34 13.63
N ALA A 113 3.48 -3.16 13.81
CA ALA A 113 4.14 -2.75 15.04
C ALA A 113 3.25 -1.72 15.74
N GLU A 114 2.65 -2.14 16.86
CA GLU A 114 1.71 -1.33 17.63
C GLU A 114 2.32 -0.91 18.96
N GLY A 115 2.33 0.38 19.23
CA GLY A 115 2.95 0.92 20.42
C GLY A 115 3.50 2.33 20.17
N PRO A 116 4.08 2.96 21.20
CA PRO A 116 4.59 4.31 21.07
C PRO A 116 5.90 4.31 20.25
N PHE A 117 5.87 4.98 19.11
CA PHE A 117 7.08 5.37 18.38
C PHE A 117 7.43 6.83 18.68
N GLU A 118 8.64 7.06 19.16
CA GLU A 118 9.09 8.37 19.63
C GLU A 118 10.16 8.97 18.73
N GLN A 119 10.18 10.30 18.62
CA GLN A 119 11.28 11.05 17.98
C GLN A 119 11.61 10.60 16.54
N ILE A 120 10.59 10.18 15.80
CA ILE A 120 10.73 9.80 14.40
C ILE A 120 11.04 11.05 13.57
N SER A 121 12.15 10.99 12.84
CA SER A 121 12.64 12.02 11.93
C SER A 121 11.73 12.15 10.73
N ASP A 122 11.49 13.36 10.23
CA ASP A 122 10.79 13.57 8.95
C ASP A 122 11.64 13.15 7.72
N ASP A 123 12.94 12.92 7.91
CA ASP A 123 13.79 12.28 6.91
C ASP A 123 13.39 10.82 6.70
N HIS A 124 13.02 10.52 5.46
CA HIS A 124 12.50 9.24 5.03
C HIS A 124 13.43 8.03 5.19
N VAL A 125 14.74 8.23 5.05
CA VAL A 125 15.73 7.14 5.17
C VAL A 125 15.93 6.87 6.65
N ARG A 126 16.20 7.92 7.41
CA ARG A 126 16.38 7.88 8.86
C ARG A 126 15.15 7.35 9.59
N SER A 127 13.94 7.72 9.16
CA SER A 127 12.70 7.23 9.78
C SER A 127 12.57 5.71 9.70
N THR A 128 12.98 5.12 8.58
CA THR A 128 12.95 3.67 8.37
C THR A 128 13.91 2.97 9.34
N GLU A 129 15.13 3.50 9.49
CA GLU A 129 16.11 2.99 10.46
C GLU A 129 15.61 3.13 11.90
N GLN A 130 14.96 4.24 12.24
CA GLN A 130 14.38 4.46 13.56
C GLN A 130 13.21 3.51 13.86
N PHE A 131 12.37 3.20 12.87
CA PHE A 131 11.32 2.20 13.04
C PHE A 131 11.92 0.81 13.34
N GLU A 132 12.95 0.40 12.58
CA GLU A 132 13.68 -0.84 12.81
C GLU A 132 14.32 -0.91 14.20
N GLU A 133 14.98 0.18 14.62
CA GLU A 133 15.62 0.28 15.92
C GLU A 133 14.60 0.17 17.06
N GLN A 134 13.50 0.92 16.99
CA GLN A 134 12.49 0.91 18.05
C GLN A 134 11.74 -0.40 18.12
N VAL A 135 11.36 -1.01 16.99
CA VAL A 135 10.77 -2.36 16.99
C VAL A 135 11.68 -3.38 17.66
N ARG A 136 13.00 -3.25 17.52
CA ARG A 136 13.97 -4.17 18.14
C ARG A 136 14.21 -3.92 19.63
N SER A 137 14.16 -2.67 20.07
CA SER A 137 14.68 -2.23 21.37
C SER A 137 13.61 -1.75 22.36
N ASN A 138 12.39 -1.48 21.89
CA ASN A 138 11.29 -1.00 22.71
C ASN A 138 10.31 -2.14 23.02
N ASP A 139 10.32 -2.62 24.27
CA ASP A 139 9.45 -3.70 24.75
C ASP A 139 7.96 -3.32 24.76
N ASP A 140 7.62 -2.02 24.69
CA ASP A 140 6.23 -1.56 24.61
C ASP A 140 5.64 -1.68 23.18
N ILE A 141 6.47 -1.99 22.18
CA ILE A 141 6.01 -2.25 20.81
C ILE A 141 5.63 -3.72 20.66
N ARG A 142 4.37 -3.96 20.33
CA ARG A 142 3.83 -5.29 20.08
C ARG A 142 3.81 -5.58 18.58
N LEU A 143 4.25 -6.78 18.21
CA LEU A 143 4.15 -7.26 16.84
C LEU A 143 2.88 -8.08 16.68
N VAL A 144 1.98 -7.61 15.83
CA VAL A 144 0.64 -8.16 15.67
C VAL A 144 0.37 -8.48 14.21
N THR A 145 -0.37 -9.56 13.96
CA THR A 145 -1.00 -9.83 12.67
C THR A 145 -2.51 -9.95 12.89
N TYR A 146 -3.28 -9.56 11.88
CA TYR A 146 -4.74 -9.58 11.94
C TYR A 146 -5.36 -10.75 11.16
N GLY A 147 -4.55 -11.74 10.82
CA GLY A 147 -4.97 -12.92 10.09
C GLY A 147 -5.02 -12.73 8.58
N ASP A 148 -5.24 -13.85 7.91
CA ASP A 148 -5.34 -13.93 6.47
C ASP A 148 -6.69 -13.39 5.98
N ARG A 149 -6.71 -12.92 4.73
CA ARG A 149 -7.91 -12.49 4.02
C ARG A 149 -8.64 -11.30 4.65
N VAL A 150 -7.98 -10.59 5.56
CA VAL A 150 -8.53 -9.37 6.19
C VAL A 150 -8.11 -8.14 5.41
N LEU A 151 -9.08 -7.35 4.98
CA LEU A 151 -8.86 -6.02 4.43
C LEU A 151 -8.72 -5.03 5.59
N MET A 152 -7.64 -4.25 5.56
CA MET A 152 -7.29 -3.33 6.63
C MET A 152 -7.01 -1.95 6.06
N ARG A 153 -7.53 -0.91 6.72
CA ARG A 153 -7.27 0.49 6.39
C ARG A 153 -6.11 1.02 7.21
N LEU A 154 -5.13 1.60 6.53
CA LEU A 154 -3.89 2.15 7.06
C LEU A 154 -3.82 3.63 6.68
N ASP A 155 -3.55 4.47 7.67
CA ASP A 155 -3.05 5.82 7.45
C ASP A 155 -1.55 5.88 7.74
N SER A 156 -0.96 7.07 7.66
CA SER A 156 0.47 7.26 7.86
C SER A 156 0.96 6.98 9.28
N SER A 157 0.08 6.80 10.27
CA SER A 157 0.48 6.41 11.62
C SER A 157 0.73 4.90 11.79
N VAL A 158 0.31 4.07 10.83
CA VAL A 158 0.38 2.60 10.96
C VAL A 158 1.72 2.05 10.48
N ILE A 159 2.51 1.52 11.42
CA ILE A 159 3.83 0.92 11.13
C ILE A 159 3.69 -0.56 10.82
N HIS A 160 4.23 -0.99 9.69
CA HIS A 160 4.08 -2.36 9.22
C HIS A 160 5.27 -2.83 8.36
N THR A 161 5.32 -4.14 8.13
CA THR A 161 6.30 -4.79 7.25
C THR A 161 5.68 -6.01 6.57
N ALA A 162 6.28 -6.43 5.46
CA ALA A 162 5.97 -7.72 4.86
C ALA A 162 6.40 -8.86 5.81
N PRO A 163 5.65 -9.96 5.88
CA PRO A 163 5.97 -11.08 6.76
C PRO A 163 7.25 -11.79 6.32
N GLU A 164 7.83 -12.54 7.24
CA GLU A 164 8.75 -13.62 6.89
C GLU A 164 7.96 -14.77 6.24
N ILE A 165 8.48 -15.29 5.13
CA ILE A 165 7.89 -16.43 4.44
C ILE A 165 8.63 -17.70 4.87
N PRO A 166 7.92 -18.72 5.41
CA PRO A 166 8.55 -19.96 5.80
C PRO A 166 9.06 -20.76 4.58
N ALA A 167 10.13 -21.52 4.76
CA ALA A 167 10.60 -22.45 3.73
C ALA A 167 9.57 -23.59 3.48
N PRO A 168 9.40 -24.05 2.22
CA PRO A 168 10.14 -23.69 1.01
C PRO A 168 9.63 -22.45 0.27
N GLY A 169 8.65 -21.73 0.83
CA GLY A 169 7.86 -20.73 0.12
C GLY A 169 6.50 -21.29 -0.30
N ASP A 170 5.61 -20.40 -0.73
CA ASP A 170 4.29 -20.75 -1.23
C ASP A 170 3.71 -19.59 -2.07
N ASN A 171 2.60 -19.83 -2.76
CA ASN A 171 1.83 -18.80 -3.44
C ASN A 171 1.28 -17.78 -2.46
N ARG A 172 1.49 -16.50 -2.76
CA ARG A 172 0.98 -15.39 -1.97
C ARG A 172 0.39 -14.34 -2.90
N SER A 173 -0.72 -13.76 -2.46
CA SER A 173 -1.41 -12.66 -3.11
C SER A 173 -1.48 -11.46 -2.18
N PHE A 174 -1.31 -10.28 -2.77
CA PHE A 174 -1.38 -9.01 -2.09
C PHE A 174 -2.20 -8.04 -2.92
N ILE A 175 -3.18 -7.39 -2.30
CA ILE A 175 -4.00 -6.37 -2.92
C ILE A 175 -3.89 -5.11 -2.07
N LYS A 176 -3.72 -3.97 -2.73
CA LYS A 176 -3.75 -2.66 -2.09
C LYS A 176 -4.59 -1.68 -2.89
N VAL A 177 -5.55 -1.03 -2.25
CA VAL A 177 -6.29 0.11 -2.80
C VAL A 177 -5.76 1.37 -2.13
N SER A 178 -5.17 2.27 -2.90
CA SER A 178 -4.52 3.47 -2.36
C SER A 178 -5.26 4.72 -2.82
N PHE A 179 -5.44 5.66 -1.90
CA PHE A 179 -6.12 6.94 -2.13
C PHE A 179 -5.12 8.07 -1.94
N SER A 180 -4.98 8.94 -2.94
CA SER A 180 -4.03 10.04 -2.90
C SER A 180 -4.55 11.25 -3.64
N ASN A 181 -4.08 12.44 -3.27
CA ASN A 181 -4.27 13.67 -4.03
C ASN A 181 -3.08 13.99 -4.93
N GLU A 182 -2.14 13.06 -5.07
CA GLU A 182 -0.95 13.20 -5.88
C GLU A 182 -0.90 12.15 -6.98
N ARG A 183 -0.35 12.53 -8.13
CA ARG A 183 -0.16 11.64 -9.27
C ARG A 183 1.03 10.71 -9.01
N TRP A 184 0.79 9.40 -9.03
CA TRP A 184 1.83 8.37 -8.86
C TRP A 184 2.44 7.93 -10.20
N ASN A 185 3.45 8.64 -10.69
CA ASN A 185 4.02 8.51 -12.04
C ASN A 185 5.49 8.05 -12.08
N LEU A 186 5.86 7.12 -11.20
CA LEU A 186 7.17 6.44 -11.29
C LEU A 186 7.18 5.33 -12.35
N GLY A 187 8.31 5.20 -13.05
CA GLY A 187 8.56 4.17 -14.05
C GLY A 187 8.29 2.76 -13.52
N GLY A 188 7.68 1.93 -14.36
CA GLY A 188 7.25 0.58 -13.99
C GLY A 188 5.90 0.49 -13.26
N ASN A 189 5.26 1.61 -12.90
CA ASN A 189 3.84 1.58 -12.54
C ASN A 189 3.00 1.09 -13.72
N SER A 190 1.90 0.40 -13.44
CA SER A 190 1.01 -0.15 -14.45
C SER A 190 0.20 0.93 -15.15
N HIS A 191 0.05 0.80 -16.47
CA HIS A 191 -0.79 1.67 -17.27
C HIS A 191 -2.22 1.11 -17.37
N ASN A 192 -3.24 1.94 -17.13
CA ASN A 192 -4.63 1.53 -17.30
C ASN A 192 -5.19 1.99 -18.64
N TYR A 193 -5.15 1.10 -19.64
CA TYR A 193 -5.63 1.35 -21.01
C TYR A 193 -7.14 1.61 -21.14
N LEU A 194 -7.91 1.56 -20.03
CA LEU A 194 -9.29 2.04 -20.02
C LEU A 194 -9.40 3.56 -19.92
N PHE A 195 -8.29 4.25 -19.66
CA PHE A 195 -8.17 5.69 -19.69
C PHE A 195 -7.27 6.12 -20.85
N GLU A 196 -7.56 7.28 -21.43
CA GLU A 196 -6.71 7.92 -22.43
C GLU A 196 -5.84 8.96 -21.71
N TYR A 197 -4.60 8.60 -21.34
CA TYR A 197 -3.67 9.50 -20.69
C TYR A 197 -2.21 9.21 -21.05
N GLU A 198 -1.40 10.26 -21.10
CA GLU A 198 0.03 10.20 -21.40
C GLU A 198 0.82 10.90 -20.29
N TRP A 199 0.81 10.33 -19.08
CA TRP A 199 1.60 10.88 -17.98
C TRP A 199 3.09 10.75 -18.30
N GLN A 200 3.83 11.82 -18.07
CA GLN A 200 5.29 11.73 -17.99
C GLN A 200 5.66 10.84 -16.81
N MET A 201 6.31 9.72 -17.10
CA MET A 201 6.83 8.80 -16.11
C MET A 201 8.26 9.17 -15.76
N PHE A 202 8.64 9.04 -14.50
CA PHE A 202 9.96 9.39 -13.99
C PHE A 202 10.70 8.18 -13.44
N ASP A 203 12.02 8.16 -13.55
CA ASP A 203 12.81 7.05 -13.06
C ASP A 203 12.69 6.88 -11.55
N ARG A 204 12.79 5.63 -11.12
CA ARG A 204 12.82 5.26 -9.71
C ARG A 204 14.17 5.64 -9.11
N ALA A 205 14.17 6.25 -7.93
CA ALA A 205 15.42 6.51 -7.24
C ALA A 205 16.04 5.18 -6.71
N PRO A 206 17.37 5.08 -6.62
CA PRO A 206 18.03 3.88 -6.10
C PRO A 206 17.69 3.55 -4.64
N ILE A 207 17.34 4.58 -3.85
CA ILE A 207 17.17 4.47 -2.40
C ILE A 207 15.69 4.47 -2.02
N ARG A 208 14.89 5.43 -2.51
CA ARG A 208 13.46 5.54 -2.18
C ARG A 208 12.60 5.94 -3.36
N ASN A 209 11.50 5.21 -3.52
CA ASN A 209 10.47 5.48 -4.51
C ASN A 209 9.23 6.03 -3.83
N ASP A 210 9.21 7.33 -3.55
CA ASP A 210 7.95 8.02 -3.24
C ASP A 210 7.17 8.15 -4.56
N PRO A 211 6.00 7.50 -4.68
CA PRO A 211 5.25 7.45 -5.94
C PRO A 211 4.95 8.82 -6.55
N ALA A 212 4.87 9.86 -5.73
CA ALA A 212 4.51 11.21 -6.15
C ALA A 212 5.68 12.22 -6.19
N ARG A 213 6.83 11.91 -5.57
CA ARG A 213 8.01 12.80 -5.55
C ARG A 213 9.08 12.41 -6.58
N ALA A 214 8.62 12.13 -7.79
CA ALA A 214 9.44 11.85 -8.97
C ALA A 214 10.51 12.92 -9.33
N ASN A 215 10.49 14.11 -8.70
CA ASN A 215 11.39 15.24 -8.99
C ASN A 215 11.91 15.98 -7.73
N ALA A 216 11.77 15.42 -6.52
CA ALA A 216 12.10 16.16 -5.29
C ALA A 216 13.56 16.01 -4.80
N ASP A 217 14.30 15.02 -5.29
CA ASP A 217 15.62 14.68 -4.74
C ASP A 217 16.79 15.21 -5.60
N ALA A 218 16.68 16.48 -6.00
CA ALA A 218 17.80 17.25 -6.54
C ALA A 218 17.68 18.74 -6.13
N VAL A 219 17.88 19.01 -4.83
CA VAL A 219 18.42 20.29 -4.33
C VAL A 219 19.41 19.98 -3.21
#